data_AF-A0A838ET41-F1
#
_entry.id   AF-A0A838ET41-F1
#
_cell.length_a   1.000
_cell.length_b   1.000
_cell.length_c   1.000
_cell.angle_alpha   90.00
_cell.angle_beta   90.00
_cell.angle_gamma   90.00
#
_symmetry.space_group_name_H-M   'P 1'
#
loop_
_entity.id
_entity.type
_entity.pdbx_description
1 polymer ?
#
loop_
_entity_poly.entity_id
_entity_poly.type
_entity_poly.pdbx_seq_one_letter_code
_entity_poly.pdbx_strand_id
1 'polypeptide(L)'
;MKAIFTAALLLSSLSLFAQDLFVIKKSMNPKNVLHYKANVAGCKLQSPSVTPYWVMGESGGHTEGLTSREKPYFAPKDVYERATDADFTFGAMEKMGSKITDKTVQIRLDNCVPKAYLDLNGGEIQITEIYVSVNMLMSVKYMTITGVKSDGTKTTVRINN
;
A
#
# COMPACT_ATOMS: atom_id res chain seq x y z
N MET A 1 45.55 0.69 41.69
CA MET A 1 44.97 0.03 40.49
C MET A 1 43.74 0.81 40.07
N LYS A 2 43.75 1.38 38.86
CA LYS A 2 42.66 2.21 38.30
C LYS A 2 41.61 1.30 37.68
N ALA A 3 40.37 1.35 38.18
CA ALA A 3 39.22 0.77 37.50
C ALA A 3 38.58 1.85 36.62
N ILE A 4 38.66 1.65 35.31
CA ILE A 4 38.02 2.47 34.30
C ILE A 4 36.56 2.04 34.24
N PHE A 5 35.63 2.92 34.60
CA PHE A 5 34.20 2.73 34.35
C PHE A 5 33.92 3.13 32.90
N THR A 6 33.71 2.13 32.05
CA THR A 6 33.28 2.30 30.66
C THR A 6 31.80 2.71 30.65
N ALA A 7 31.52 3.91 30.15
CA ALA A 7 30.17 4.36 29.87
C ALA A 7 29.55 3.49 28.77
N ALA A 8 28.45 2.79 29.09
CA ALA A 8 27.64 2.09 28.11
C ALA A 8 26.82 3.13 27.34
N LEU A 9 27.23 3.44 26.10
CA LEU A 9 26.39 4.15 25.14
C LEU A 9 25.22 3.23 24.75
N LEU A 10 24.03 3.56 25.23
CA LEU A 10 22.77 3.07 24.68
C LEU A 10 22.57 3.68 23.29
N LEU A 11 23.08 3.00 22.27
CA LEU A 11 22.70 3.23 20.88
C LEU A 11 21.25 2.76 20.71
N SER A 12 20.30 3.67 20.84
CA SER A 12 18.93 3.46 20.39
C SER A 12 18.93 3.28 18.88
N SER A 13 18.90 2.03 18.43
CA SER A 13 18.68 1.67 17.05
C SER A 13 17.31 2.21 16.61
N LEU A 14 17.30 3.33 15.89
CA LEU A 14 16.15 3.77 15.09
C LEU A 14 15.94 2.75 13.97
N SER A 15 15.28 1.65 14.30
CA SER A 15 14.90 0.61 13.37
C SER A 15 13.86 1.19 12.40
N LEU A 16 14.27 1.34 11.13
CA LEU A 16 13.37 1.48 10.00
C LEU A 16 12.49 0.23 9.93
N PHE A 17 11.23 0.35 10.32
CA PHE A 17 10.26 -0.72 10.19
C PHE A 17 9.45 -0.50 8.91
N ALA A 18 9.79 -1.29 7.91
CA ALA A 18 8.99 -1.51 6.72
C ALA A 18 7.71 -2.27 7.07
N GLN A 19 6.53 -1.73 6.77
CA GLN A 19 5.26 -2.42 6.99
C GLN A 19 4.38 -2.38 5.74
N ASP A 20 3.78 -3.53 5.40
CA ASP A 20 2.85 -3.66 4.30
C ASP A 20 1.52 -3.00 4.66
N LEU A 21 1.02 -2.15 3.76
CA LEU A 21 -0.24 -1.42 3.92
C LEU A 21 -1.43 -2.25 3.45
N PHE A 22 -1.34 -2.74 2.22
CA PHE A 22 -2.35 -3.55 1.55
C PHE A 22 -1.71 -4.26 0.35
N VAL A 23 -2.43 -5.21 -0.21
CA VAL A 23 -2.00 -5.94 -1.40
C VAL A 23 -2.93 -5.69 -2.58
N ILE A 24 -2.37 -5.72 -3.78
CA ILE A 24 -3.09 -5.80 -5.04
C ILE A 24 -2.90 -7.19 -5.65
N LYS A 25 -4.02 -7.89 -5.87
CA LYS A 25 -4.06 -9.15 -6.64
C LYS A 25 -4.58 -8.86 -8.03
N LYS A 26 -4.02 -9.50 -9.06
CA LYS A 26 -4.46 -9.34 -10.45
C LYS A 26 -4.92 -10.67 -11.05
N SER A 27 -5.84 -10.60 -12.01
CA SER A 27 -6.32 -11.80 -12.72
C SER A 27 -5.26 -12.43 -13.63
N MET A 28 -4.32 -11.65 -14.16
CA MET A 28 -3.17 -12.14 -14.94
C MET A 28 -2.01 -12.50 -14.00
N ASN A 29 -1.59 -13.76 -13.97
CA ASN A 29 -0.59 -14.31 -13.03
C ASN A 29 -1.05 -14.26 -11.56
N PRO A 30 -2.12 -15.01 -11.18
CA PRO A 30 -2.74 -14.93 -9.86
C PRO A 30 -1.84 -15.35 -8.70
N LYS A 31 -0.70 -15.98 -8.98
CA LYS A 31 0.31 -16.35 -7.99
C LYS A 31 1.17 -15.18 -7.54
N ASN A 32 1.26 -14.10 -8.33
CA ASN A 32 2.05 -12.93 -8.00
C ASN A 32 1.15 -11.90 -7.32
N VAL A 33 1.58 -11.42 -6.15
CA VAL A 33 0.83 -10.45 -5.35
C VAL A 33 1.64 -9.18 -5.29
N LEU A 34 1.03 -8.04 -5.62
CA LEU A 34 1.68 -6.74 -5.51
C LEU A 34 1.45 -6.22 -4.10
N HIS A 35 2.50 -5.90 -3.38
CA HIS A 35 2.43 -5.31 -2.05
C HIS A 35 2.67 -3.81 -2.17
N TYR A 36 1.89 -3.02 -1.43
CA TYR A 36 2.20 -1.61 -1.17
C TYR A 36 2.74 -1.51 0.23
N LYS A 37 3.96 -1.01 0.35
CA LYS A 37 4.63 -0.82 1.63
C LYS A 37 4.79 0.66 1.93
N ALA A 38 4.54 1.05 3.17
CA ALA A 38 4.90 2.36 3.68
C ALA A 38 6.35 2.38 4.16
N ASN A 39 7.07 3.44 3.84
CA ASN A 39 8.43 3.68 4.35
C ASN A 39 8.34 4.54 5.61
N VAL A 40 8.57 3.94 6.78
CA VAL A 40 8.45 4.61 8.08
C VAL A 40 9.78 4.56 8.84
N ALA A 41 10.24 5.72 9.31
CA ALA A 41 11.40 5.84 10.19
C ALA A 41 11.09 6.86 11.30
N GLY A 42 11.42 6.52 12.55
CA GLY A 42 11.18 7.42 13.70
C GLY A 42 9.73 7.90 13.81
N CYS A 43 8.76 7.00 13.55
CA CYS A 43 7.33 7.31 13.51
C CYS A 43 6.94 8.41 12.51
N LYS A 44 7.69 8.52 11.39
CA LYS A 44 7.41 9.44 10.29
C LYS A 44 7.51 8.72 8.96
N LEU A 45 6.61 9.06 8.03
CA LEU A 45 6.72 8.66 6.63
C LEU A 45 7.99 9.28 6.03
N GLN A 46 8.71 8.47 5.26
CA GLN A 46 9.95 8.83 4.58
C GLN A 46 9.70 8.85 3.08
N SER A 47 10.23 9.82 2.36
CA SER A 47 10.08 9.86 0.90
C SER A 47 10.96 8.80 0.20
N PRO A 48 10.45 8.03 -0.77
CA PRO A 48 9.04 7.97 -1.17
C PRO A 48 8.18 7.30 -0.09
N SER A 49 7.04 7.89 0.29
CA SER A 49 6.23 7.44 1.43
C SER A 49 5.65 6.03 1.23
N VAL A 50 5.42 5.65 -0.03
CA VAL A 50 4.91 4.34 -0.42
C VAL A 50 5.70 3.76 -1.58
N THR A 51 5.97 2.46 -1.54
CA THR A 51 6.67 1.74 -2.61
C THR A 51 5.95 0.44 -2.95
N PRO A 52 5.55 0.23 -4.21
CA PRO A 52 4.96 -1.03 -4.66
C PRO A 52 6.05 -2.05 -5.04
N TYR A 53 5.82 -3.33 -4.74
CA TYR A 53 6.72 -4.43 -5.15
C TYR A 53 5.95 -5.75 -5.29
N TRP A 54 6.30 -6.57 -6.27
CA TRP A 54 5.73 -7.90 -6.47
C TRP A 54 6.37 -8.90 -5.53
N VAL A 55 5.57 -9.78 -4.94
CA VAL A 55 6.01 -11.05 -4.35
C VAL A 55 5.64 -12.15 -5.34
N MET A 56 6.67 -12.84 -5.85
CA MET A 56 6.54 -13.81 -6.94
C MET A 56 6.20 -15.19 -6.37
N GLY A 57 5.01 -15.71 -6.70
CA GLY A 57 4.54 -16.99 -6.17
C GLY A 57 5.19 -18.23 -6.80
N GLU A 58 5.86 -18.07 -7.94
CA GLU A 58 6.54 -19.17 -8.64
C GLU A 58 8.02 -19.34 -8.25
N SER A 59 8.61 -18.30 -7.66
CA SER A 59 10.06 -18.20 -7.37
C SER A 59 10.39 -18.20 -5.88
N GLY A 60 9.64 -18.97 -5.08
CA GLY A 60 9.88 -19.07 -3.64
C GLY A 60 9.71 -17.77 -2.85
N GLY A 61 8.92 -16.81 -3.36
CA GLY A 61 8.66 -15.53 -2.70
C GLY A 61 9.67 -14.42 -2.98
N HIS A 62 10.49 -14.54 -4.04
CA HIS A 62 11.35 -13.43 -4.49
C HIS A 62 10.55 -12.15 -4.73
N THR A 63 11.15 -11.00 -4.42
CA THR A 63 10.53 -9.68 -4.60
C THR A 63 11.05 -8.97 -5.83
N GLU A 64 10.15 -8.45 -6.67
CA GLU A 64 10.50 -7.70 -7.88
C GLU A 64 9.86 -6.30 -7.89
N GLY A 65 10.51 -5.33 -8.51
CA GLY A 65 9.91 -4.01 -8.74
C GLY A 65 8.88 -4.04 -9.88
N LEU A 66 8.12 -2.95 -10.01
CA LEU A 66 7.23 -2.77 -11.17
C LEU A 66 8.03 -2.64 -12.48
N THR A 67 7.63 -3.41 -13.49
CA THR A 67 8.17 -3.25 -14.85
C THR A 67 7.68 -1.94 -15.49
N SER A 68 8.35 -1.46 -16.54
CA SER A 68 7.93 -0.25 -17.27
C SER A 68 6.50 -0.33 -17.83
N ARG A 69 6.02 -1.54 -18.15
CA ARG A 69 4.64 -1.76 -18.62
C ARG A 69 3.60 -1.67 -17.51
N GLU A 70 4.00 -1.96 -16.27
CA GLU A 70 3.11 -1.99 -15.10
C GLU A 70 3.04 -0.65 -14.38
N LYS A 71 4.11 0.14 -14.41
CA LYS A 71 4.18 1.47 -13.79
C LYS A 71 2.96 2.36 -14.11
N PRO A 72 2.46 2.46 -15.36
CA PRO A 72 1.29 3.28 -15.66
C PRO A 72 0.01 2.87 -14.92
N TYR A 73 -0.07 1.62 -14.45
CA TYR A 73 -1.24 1.06 -13.78
C TYR A 73 -1.08 1.01 -12.27
N PHE A 74 0.11 0.72 -11.78
CA PHE A 74 0.33 0.37 -10.38
C PHE A 74 1.38 1.22 -9.65
N ALA A 75 2.13 2.10 -10.34
CA ALA A 75 2.96 3.04 -9.61
C ALA A 75 2.06 4.07 -8.89
N PRO A 76 2.40 4.45 -7.63
CA PRO A 76 1.80 5.60 -6.98
C PRO A 76 1.90 6.85 -7.85
N LYS A 77 0.82 7.63 -7.88
CA LYS A 77 0.66 8.90 -8.58
C LYS A 77 0.07 9.94 -7.64
N ASP A 78 0.25 11.21 -7.98
CA ASP A 78 -0.29 12.36 -7.25
C ASP A 78 0.00 12.29 -5.75
N VAL A 79 1.24 11.89 -5.44
CA VAL A 79 1.65 11.62 -4.07
C VAL A 79 1.83 12.94 -3.33
N TYR A 80 0.98 13.18 -2.35
CA TYR A 80 1.11 14.32 -1.44
C TYR A 80 1.55 13.78 -0.07
N GLU A 81 2.75 14.15 0.36
CA GLU A 81 3.42 13.54 1.52
C GLU A 81 3.57 14.54 2.68
N ARG A 82 3.21 14.10 3.88
CA ARG A 82 3.53 14.75 5.16
C ARG A 82 4.21 13.77 6.10
N ALA A 83 4.62 14.23 7.27
CA ALA A 83 5.32 13.39 8.24
C ALA A 83 4.47 12.21 8.75
N THR A 84 3.14 12.36 8.82
CA THR A 84 2.23 11.39 9.45
C THR A 84 1.16 10.83 8.51
N ASP A 85 1.02 11.43 7.34
CA ASP A 85 0.02 11.09 6.34
C ASP A 85 0.58 11.24 4.94
N ALA A 86 0.07 10.44 4.01
CA ALA A 86 0.34 10.59 2.59
C ALA A 86 -0.86 10.17 1.77
N ASP A 87 -1.18 10.93 0.74
CA ASP A 87 -2.27 10.66 -0.17
C ASP A 87 -1.70 10.28 -1.52
N PHE A 88 -2.26 9.27 -2.18
CA PHE A 88 -1.87 8.90 -3.53
C PHE A 88 -3.00 8.20 -4.29
N THR A 89 -2.87 8.11 -5.61
CA THR A 89 -3.70 7.23 -6.44
C THR A 89 -2.83 6.34 -7.32
N PHE A 90 -3.43 5.47 -8.13
CA PHE A 90 -2.73 4.66 -9.12
C PHE A 90 -3.59 4.41 -10.35
N GLY A 91 -2.95 4.20 -11.50
CA GLY A 91 -3.63 4.23 -12.80
C GLY A 91 -4.72 3.18 -13.01
N ALA A 92 -4.66 2.02 -12.36
CA ALA A 92 -5.74 1.04 -12.42
C ALA A 92 -7.01 1.54 -11.71
N MET A 93 -6.88 2.33 -10.64
CA MET A 93 -8.02 2.96 -9.97
C MET A 93 -8.57 4.13 -10.79
N GLU A 94 -7.71 4.95 -11.42
CA GLU A 94 -8.12 6.00 -12.37
C GLU A 94 -8.98 5.45 -13.51
N LYS A 95 -8.58 4.28 -14.05
CA LYS A 95 -9.27 3.60 -15.15
C LYS A 95 -10.69 3.13 -14.82
N MET A 96 -11.10 3.15 -13.54
CA MET A 96 -12.49 2.91 -13.13
C MET A 96 -13.41 4.12 -13.36
N GLY A 97 -12.88 5.26 -13.84
CA GLY A 97 -13.68 6.42 -14.20
C GLY A 97 -14.55 6.94 -13.06
N SER A 98 -15.81 7.28 -13.32
CA SER A 98 -16.75 7.79 -12.30
C SER A 98 -17.32 6.72 -11.37
N LYS A 99 -16.96 5.44 -11.55
CA LYS A 99 -17.46 4.33 -10.71
C LYS A 99 -16.88 4.34 -9.31
N ILE A 100 -15.72 4.97 -9.15
CA ILE A 100 -15.09 5.26 -7.87
C ILE A 100 -15.02 6.80 -7.77
N THR A 101 -15.83 7.36 -6.89
CA THR A 101 -15.94 8.83 -6.71
C THR A 101 -14.65 9.41 -6.17
N ASP A 102 -14.11 8.83 -5.09
CA ASP A 102 -12.81 9.18 -4.53
C ASP A 102 -11.81 8.04 -4.75
N LYS A 103 -10.74 8.33 -5.49
CA LYS A 103 -9.69 7.38 -5.87
C LYS A 103 -8.41 7.57 -5.05
N THR A 104 -8.50 8.35 -3.99
CA THR A 104 -7.38 8.70 -3.15
C THR A 104 -7.22 7.65 -2.07
N VAL A 105 -6.10 6.92 -2.12
CA VAL A 105 -5.66 6.09 -1.02
C VAL A 105 -4.93 6.97 -0.02
N GLN A 106 -5.45 7.02 1.20
CA GLN A 106 -4.90 7.82 2.28
C GLN A 106 -4.11 6.91 3.22
N ILE A 107 -2.84 7.20 3.41
CA ILE A 107 -1.97 6.53 4.40
C ILE A 107 -1.97 7.38 5.65
N ARG A 108 -2.17 6.76 6.82
CA ARG A 108 -2.04 7.42 8.14
C ARG A 108 -1.21 6.56 9.08
N LEU A 109 -0.37 7.20 9.90
CA LEU A 109 0.31 6.53 11.00
C LEU A 109 -0.58 6.51 12.26
N ASP A 110 -1.11 5.34 12.60
CA ASP A 110 -1.86 5.12 13.84
C ASP A 110 -0.94 4.40 14.84
N ASN A 111 -0.59 5.06 15.95
CA ASN A 111 0.38 4.53 16.92
C ASN A 111 1.68 4.03 16.26
N CYS A 112 2.19 4.81 15.30
CA CYS A 112 3.36 4.49 14.47
C CYS A 112 3.21 3.26 13.54
N VAL A 113 2.00 2.74 13.39
CA VAL A 113 1.66 1.68 12.44
C VAL A 113 0.97 2.32 11.24
N PRO A 114 1.56 2.25 10.03
CA PRO A 114 0.94 2.79 8.84
C PRO A 114 -0.29 1.95 8.44
N LYS A 115 -1.40 2.63 8.17
CA LYS A 115 -2.66 2.05 7.69
C LYS A 115 -3.10 2.79 6.44
N ALA A 116 -3.71 2.07 5.50
CA ALA A 116 -4.25 2.64 4.28
C ALA A 116 -5.78 2.67 4.32
N TYR A 117 -6.35 3.77 3.85
CA TYR A 117 -7.77 4.06 3.87
C TYR A 117 -8.25 4.49 2.49
N LEU A 118 -9.54 4.26 2.23
CA LEU A 118 -10.23 4.68 1.02
C LEU A 118 -11.68 5.02 1.37
N ASP A 119 -12.23 6.11 0.83
CA ASP A 119 -13.67 6.37 0.91
C ASP A 119 -14.40 5.58 -0.19
N LEU A 120 -15.28 4.69 0.24
CA LEU A 120 -16.18 3.96 -0.66
C LEU A 120 -17.64 4.23 -0.27
N ASN A 121 -18.38 4.84 -1.20
CA ASN A 121 -19.80 5.16 -1.07
C ASN A 121 -20.11 6.06 0.14
N GLY A 122 -19.24 7.04 0.43
CA GLY A 122 -19.42 8.00 1.53
C GLY A 122 -19.04 7.41 2.90
N GLY A 123 -18.18 6.39 2.90
CA GLY A 123 -17.75 5.66 4.08
C GLY A 123 -16.29 5.26 3.97
N GLU A 124 -15.49 5.71 4.93
CA GLU A 124 -14.08 5.34 5.02
C GLU A 124 -13.92 3.87 5.42
N ILE A 125 -13.07 3.16 4.70
CA ILE A 125 -12.66 1.79 5.02
C ILE A 125 -11.14 1.71 5.12
N GLN A 126 -10.63 0.95 6.10
CA GLN A 126 -9.22 0.55 6.11
C GLN A 126 -9.04 -0.56 5.07
N ILE A 127 -8.34 -0.27 3.97
CA ILE A 127 -8.14 -1.25 2.90
C ILE A 127 -7.08 -2.28 3.30
N THR A 128 -7.30 -3.52 2.87
CA THR A 128 -6.38 -4.64 3.11
C THR A 128 -6.02 -5.35 1.81
N GLU A 129 -6.96 -5.40 0.87
CA GLU A 129 -6.77 -6.00 -0.44
C GLU A 129 -7.55 -5.25 -1.52
N ILE A 130 -6.93 -5.09 -2.69
CA ILE A 130 -7.60 -4.66 -3.91
C ILE A 130 -7.35 -5.74 -4.97
N TYR A 131 -8.41 -6.40 -5.43
CA TYR A 131 -8.33 -7.27 -6.59
C TYR A 131 -8.67 -6.50 -7.85
N VAL A 132 -7.80 -6.57 -8.87
CA VAL A 132 -7.96 -5.91 -10.16
C VAL A 132 -8.12 -6.96 -11.26
N SER A 133 -9.31 -7.02 -11.86
CA SER A 133 -9.51 -7.82 -13.05
C SER A 133 -9.16 -7.04 -14.29
N VAL A 134 -8.21 -7.55 -15.06
CA VAL A 134 -7.83 -7.01 -16.36
C VAL A 134 -8.22 -7.98 -17.48
N ASN A 135 -8.52 -7.45 -18.67
CA ASN A 135 -8.69 -8.25 -19.87
C ASN A 135 -7.34 -8.48 -20.58
N MET A 136 -7.32 -9.24 -21.68
CA MET A 136 -6.09 -9.51 -22.46
C MET A 136 -5.43 -8.23 -23.02
N LEU A 137 -6.17 -7.13 -23.11
CA LEU A 137 -5.70 -5.82 -23.55
C LEU A 137 -5.35 -4.89 -22.38
N MET A 138 -5.17 -5.42 -21.17
CA MET A 138 -4.86 -4.66 -19.94
C MET A 138 -5.91 -3.59 -19.56
N SER A 139 -7.14 -3.70 -20.08
CA SER A 139 -8.26 -2.88 -19.64
C SER A 139 -8.83 -3.43 -18.34
N VAL A 140 -9.05 -2.55 -17.36
CA VAL A 140 -9.64 -2.90 -16.06
C VAL A 140 -11.13 -3.17 -16.26
N LYS A 141 -11.57 -4.40 -16.01
CA LYS A 141 -12.98 -4.83 -16.12
C LYS A 141 -13.76 -4.54 -14.86
N TYR A 142 -13.16 -4.86 -13.72
CA TYR A 142 -13.74 -4.61 -12.41
C TYR A 142 -12.65 -4.60 -11.35
N MET A 143 -12.94 -3.96 -10.22
CA MET A 143 -12.13 -4.02 -9.02
C MET A 143 -12.97 -4.59 -7.87
N THR A 144 -12.33 -5.33 -6.97
CA THR A 144 -12.93 -5.73 -5.70
C THR A 144 -12.06 -5.19 -4.59
N ILE A 145 -12.63 -4.37 -3.73
CA ILE A 145 -11.90 -3.71 -2.64
C ILE A 145 -12.38 -4.35 -1.33
N THR A 146 -11.44 -4.90 -0.58
CA THR A 146 -11.69 -5.57 0.70
C THR A 146 -10.99 -4.80 1.81
N GLY A 147 -11.71 -4.59 2.90
CA GLY A 147 -11.23 -3.82 4.04
C GLY A 147 -12.06 -4.02 5.30
N VAL A 148 -11.79 -3.16 6.27
CA VAL A 148 -12.45 -3.15 7.59
C VAL A 148 -13.02 -1.75 7.82
N LYS A 149 -14.28 -1.68 8.22
CA LYS A 149 -14.95 -0.42 8.62
C LYS A 149 -14.53 0.00 10.02
N SER A 150 -14.88 1.22 10.43
CA SER A 150 -14.57 1.75 11.77
C SER A 150 -15.18 0.95 12.92
N ASP A 151 -16.29 0.25 12.69
CA ASP A 151 -16.94 -0.66 13.65
C ASP A 151 -16.27 -2.05 13.73
N GLY A 152 -15.21 -2.29 12.96
CA GLY A 152 -14.52 -3.58 12.87
C GLY A 152 -15.15 -4.57 11.88
N THR A 153 -16.27 -4.20 11.23
CA THR A 153 -16.94 -5.07 10.25
C THR A 153 -16.10 -5.20 8.98
N LYS A 154 -15.87 -6.43 8.53
CA LYS A 154 -15.25 -6.71 7.22
C LYS A 154 -16.21 -6.36 6.10
N THR A 155 -15.69 -5.72 5.06
CA THR A 155 -16.47 -5.35 3.88
C THR A 155 -15.72 -5.67 2.61
N THR A 156 -16.46 -6.08 1.59
CA THR A 156 -15.94 -6.33 0.25
C THR A 156 -16.89 -5.68 -0.76
N VAL A 157 -16.37 -4.75 -1.55
CA VAL A 157 -17.15 -4.01 -2.55
C VAL A 157 -16.61 -4.33 -3.93
N ARG A 158 -17.48 -4.84 -4.81
CA ARG A 158 -17.15 -5.05 -6.22
C ARG A 158 -17.67 -3.88 -7.06
N ILE A 159 -16.79 -3.33 -7.88
CA ILE A 159 -17.05 -2.18 -8.73
C ILE A 159 -16.75 -2.60 -10.17
N ASN A 160 -17.77 -2.57 -11.03
CA ASN A 160 -17.61 -2.91 -12.45
C ASN A 160 -17.34 -1.62 -13.24
N ASN A 161 -16.37 -1.68 -14.16
CA ASN A 161 -16.04 -0.59 -15.08
C ASN A 161 -17.12 -0.45 -16.16
#